data_AF-A0A3P7PT13-F1
#
_entry.id   AF-A0A3P7PT13-F1
#
_cell.length_a   1.000
_cell.length_b   1.000
_cell.length_c   1.000
_cell.angle_alpha   90.00
_cell.angle_beta   90.00
_cell.angle_gamma   90.00
#
_symmetry.space_group_name_H-M   'P 1'
#
loop_
_entity.id
_entity.type
_entity.pdbx_description
1 polymer ?
#
loop_
_entity_poly.entity_id
_entity_poly.type
_entity_poly.pdbx_seq_one_letter_code
_entity_poly.pdbx_strand_id
1 'polypeptide(L)'
;MRGAIREAKTVLEMILKDDEEIRTIMDNTDAPFGQLNQEKREIFVEKNDVAMLLSQLQTLENVLDNFKNNITGRSVAKLDGQVYPGTKMIQLLEEAKIRKDFRDRIARLTDKIGQYLTHKTEQEDEAVKGVYLQLFSSFVSTVYADSYDPLKPLFEIKTPQAENAYLHRTAVTFAEKYQVLLQCENMYSLNVRSVIVTSGTLSPLDVFTNNLGITFKIKLENNHIANTSQIIGACIRADKQGTPLCGFKTKTLLYLIKEKKSNGQSVWSEMGRLKKLFEEPKSKSELKIILARYKESIKYDGGAVLFAVCRGKVSEGIDFADNESRGVVVVGIPFAPVNDARVELKKQFLAQSNAGKLSKNVSFLSFKLLLSLFLISLGFCFKLLSSSLLFLFFIAAKK
;
A
#
# COMPACT_ATOMS: atom_id res chain seq x y z
N MET A 1 -0.41 -10.30 20.72
CA MET A 1 0.21 -11.57 21.17
C MET A 1 -0.82 -12.64 21.44
N ARG A 2 -1.62 -12.55 22.52
CA ARG A 2 -2.66 -13.55 22.85
C ARG A 2 -3.55 -14.01 21.68
N GLY A 3 -4.01 -13.07 20.84
CA GLY A 3 -4.79 -13.41 19.64
C GLY A 3 -4.03 -14.29 18.63
N ALA A 4 -2.75 -14.01 18.37
CA ALA A 4 -1.92 -14.79 17.46
C ALA A 4 -1.57 -16.18 18.04
N ILE A 5 -1.33 -16.26 19.35
CA ILE A 5 -1.12 -17.54 20.05
C ILE A 5 -2.36 -18.42 19.96
N ARG A 6 -3.55 -17.83 20.20
CA ARG A 6 -4.82 -18.55 20.06
C ARG A 6 -5.02 -19.06 18.64
N GLU A 7 -4.83 -18.22 17.63
CA GLU A 7 -4.95 -18.63 16.23
C GLU A 7 -3.96 -19.73 15.84
N ALA A 8 -2.67 -19.60 16.22
CA ALA A 8 -1.67 -20.63 15.95
C ALA A 8 -2.00 -21.97 16.64
N LYS A 9 -2.51 -21.92 17.88
CA LYS A 9 -2.95 -23.10 18.62
C LYS A 9 -4.13 -23.78 17.94
N THR A 10 -5.16 -23.03 17.57
CA THR A 10 -6.34 -23.57 16.87
C THR A 10 -5.95 -24.19 15.53
N VAL A 11 -5.11 -23.53 14.74
CA VAL A 11 -4.61 -24.07 13.46
C VAL A 11 -3.85 -25.39 13.69
N LEU A 12 -3.01 -25.47 14.72
CA LEU A 12 -2.29 -26.69 15.05
C LEU A 12 -3.23 -27.83 15.46
N GLU A 13 -4.28 -27.53 16.24
CA GLU A 13 -5.32 -28.49 16.63
C GLU A 13 -6.11 -29.00 15.41
N MET A 14 -6.44 -28.11 14.47
CA MET A 14 -7.10 -28.48 13.21
C MET A 14 -6.23 -29.41 12.35
N ILE A 15 -4.93 -29.09 12.19
CA ILE A 15 -3.99 -29.95 11.45
C ILE A 15 -3.85 -31.32 12.11
N LEU A 16 -3.80 -31.37 13.45
CA LEU A 16 -3.76 -32.62 14.21
C LEU A 16 -5.02 -33.46 14.02
N LYS A 17 -6.20 -32.83 14.01
CA LYS A 17 -7.47 -33.48 13.74
C LYS A 17 -7.51 -34.07 12.33
N ASP A 18 -7.04 -33.32 11.33
CA ASP A 18 -6.96 -33.78 9.93
C ASP A 18 -6.01 -34.98 9.77
N ASP A 19 -4.85 -34.96 10.46
CA ASP A 19 -3.90 -36.09 10.44
C ASP A 19 -4.51 -37.35 11.09
N GLU A 20 -5.25 -37.22 12.19
CA GLU A 20 -5.96 -38.35 12.84
C GLU A 20 -7.15 -38.86 12.03
N GLU A 21 -7.90 -37.98 11.35
CA GLU A 21 -8.96 -38.37 10.41
C GLU A 21 -8.38 -39.19 9.25
N ILE A 22 -7.26 -38.75 8.67
CA ILE A 22 -6.57 -39.49 7.61
C ILE A 22 -6.07 -40.84 8.11
N ARG A 23 -5.46 -40.88 9.31
CA ARG A 23 -5.03 -42.14 9.93
C ARG A 23 -6.18 -43.11 10.13
N THR A 24 -7.31 -42.62 10.64
CA THR A 24 -8.52 -43.43 10.84
C THR A 24 -9.08 -43.98 9.52
N ILE A 25 -9.05 -43.18 8.44
CA ILE A 25 -9.45 -43.64 7.11
C ILE A 25 -8.48 -44.72 6.60
N MET A 26 -7.17 -44.53 6.78
CA MET A 26 -6.15 -45.50 6.39
C MET A 26 -6.26 -46.82 7.16
N ASP A 27 -6.55 -46.77 8.45
CA ASP A 27 -6.72 -47.98 9.28
C ASP A 27 -7.99 -48.77 8.90
N ASN A 28 -8.99 -48.12 8.29
CA ASN A 28 -10.27 -48.72 7.88
C ASN A 28 -10.34 -49.07 6.38
N THR A 29 -9.28 -48.85 5.60
CA THR A 29 -9.28 -49.09 4.15
C THR A 29 -8.11 -49.98 3.74
N ASP A 30 -8.35 -51.06 3.00
CA ASP A 30 -7.30 -51.92 2.39
C ASP A 30 -6.54 -51.24 1.23
N ALA A 31 -6.61 -49.91 1.13
CA ALA A 31 -6.00 -49.17 0.03
C ALA A 31 -4.46 -49.25 0.11
N PRO A 32 -3.76 -49.46 -1.01
CA PRO A 32 -2.31 -49.49 -1.03
C PRO A 32 -1.72 -48.18 -0.48
N PHE A 33 -0.67 -48.30 0.34
CA PHE A 33 0.13 -47.16 0.81
C PHE A 33 0.51 -46.27 -0.38
N GLY A 34 -0.04 -45.05 -0.42
CA GLY A 34 0.34 -44.01 -1.39
C GLY A 34 -0.78 -43.49 -2.30
N GLN A 35 -1.89 -44.20 -2.49
CA GLN A 35 -2.95 -43.75 -3.41
C GLN A 35 -3.93 -42.74 -2.79
N LEU A 36 -4.20 -42.83 -1.48
CA LEU A 36 -5.12 -41.91 -0.79
C LEU A 36 -4.54 -40.52 -0.48
N ASN A 37 -3.22 -40.37 -0.48
CA ASN A 37 -2.55 -39.15 -0.02
C ASN A 37 -2.49 -38.01 -1.04
N GLN A 38 -2.74 -38.28 -2.32
CA GLN A 38 -2.54 -37.26 -3.37
C GLN A 38 -3.81 -36.45 -3.69
N GLU A 39 -5.00 -36.98 -3.48
CA GLU A 39 -6.25 -36.30 -3.90
C GLU A 39 -6.91 -35.44 -2.80
N LYS A 40 -6.48 -35.53 -1.53
CA LYS A 40 -7.11 -34.79 -0.42
C LYS A 40 -6.29 -33.65 0.20
N ARG A 41 -5.05 -33.39 -0.25
CA ARG A 41 -4.19 -32.36 0.35
C ARG A 41 -3.78 -31.29 -0.67
N GLU A 42 -4.75 -30.53 -1.21
CA GLU A 42 -4.41 -29.38 -2.07
C GLU A 42 -3.68 -28.26 -1.32
N ILE A 43 -3.89 -28.12 0.00
CA ILE A 43 -3.22 -27.10 0.82
C ILE A 43 -2.48 -27.77 1.98
N PHE A 44 -1.17 -27.93 1.82
CA PHE A 44 -0.31 -28.52 2.86
C PHE A 44 0.33 -27.44 3.73
N VAL A 45 -0.03 -27.44 5.02
CA VAL A 45 0.62 -26.67 6.08
C VAL A 45 1.39 -27.63 6.98
N GLU A 46 2.69 -27.44 7.10
CA GLU A 46 3.53 -28.36 7.88
C GLU A 46 3.31 -28.15 9.38
N LYS A 47 2.87 -29.21 10.09
CA LYS A 47 2.63 -29.22 11.54
C LYS A 47 3.80 -28.68 12.35
N ASN A 48 5.04 -29.07 11.99
CA ASN A 48 6.25 -28.65 12.67
C ASN A 48 6.51 -27.14 12.55
N ASP A 49 6.18 -26.56 11.39
CA ASP A 49 6.32 -25.12 11.16
C ASP A 49 5.35 -24.32 12.04
N VAL A 50 4.10 -24.77 12.13
CA VAL A 50 3.08 -24.13 12.99
C VAL A 50 3.45 -24.27 14.47
N ALA A 51 3.92 -25.45 14.89
CA ALA A 51 4.38 -25.68 16.26
C ALA A 51 5.59 -24.79 16.62
N MET A 52 6.54 -24.64 15.71
CA MET A 52 7.69 -23.74 15.89
C MET A 52 7.24 -22.28 16.02
N LEU A 53 6.32 -21.83 15.16
CA LEU A 53 5.74 -20.48 15.25
C LEU A 53 5.02 -20.26 16.58
N LEU A 54 4.22 -21.23 17.03
CA LEU A 54 3.53 -21.17 18.32
C LEU A 54 4.52 -21.03 19.49
N SER A 55 5.60 -21.82 19.49
CA SER A 55 6.66 -21.74 20.51
C SER A 55 7.37 -20.38 20.50
N GLN A 56 7.68 -19.82 19.32
CA GLN A 56 8.24 -18.48 19.19
C GLN A 56 7.29 -17.40 19.72
N LEU A 57 5.99 -17.49 19.41
CA LEU A 57 4.98 -16.55 19.90
C LEU A 57 4.84 -16.58 21.43
N GLN A 58 4.85 -17.78 22.03
CA GLN A 58 4.83 -17.95 23.49
C GLN A 58 6.10 -17.40 24.14
N THR A 59 7.26 -17.67 23.55
CA THR A 59 8.54 -17.13 24.02
C THR A 59 8.52 -15.60 23.97
N LEU A 60 8.01 -15.01 22.89
CA LEU A 60 7.89 -13.57 22.74
C LEU A 60 6.92 -12.96 23.77
N GLU A 61 5.81 -13.64 24.09
CA GLU A 61 4.90 -13.19 25.15
C GLU A 61 5.63 -13.12 26.50
N ASN A 62 6.40 -14.15 26.87
CA ASN A 62 7.20 -14.17 28.10
C ASN A 62 8.26 -13.06 28.12
N VAL A 63 8.97 -12.84 26.99
CA VAL A 63 9.96 -11.76 26.86
C VAL A 63 9.30 -10.40 27.07
N LEU A 64 8.11 -10.18 26.47
CA LEU A 64 7.37 -8.92 26.62
C LEU A 64 6.83 -8.72 28.03
N ASP A 65 6.38 -9.77 28.71
CA ASP A 65 5.88 -9.68 30.09
C ASP A 65 7.03 -9.39 31.08
N ASN A 66 8.21 -10.01 30.88
CA ASN A 66 9.41 -9.66 31.64
C ASN A 66 9.87 -8.23 31.36
N PHE A 67 9.76 -7.78 30.11
CA PHE A 67 10.12 -6.43 29.72
C PHE A 67 9.23 -5.37 30.36
N LYS A 68 7.91 -5.61 30.48
CA LYS A 68 6.99 -4.70 31.18
C LYS A 68 7.39 -4.43 32.63
N ASN A 69 8.02 -5.40 33.29
CA ASN A 69 8.49 -5.26 34.66
C ASN A 69 9.82 -4.47 34.76
N ASN A 70 10.52 -4.27 33.65
CA ASN A 70 11.83 -3.59 33.60
C ASN A 70 11.71 -2.13 33.13
N ILE A 71 11.63 -1.23 34.11
CA ILE A 71 11.48 0.22 33.95
C ILE A 71 12.84 0.85 33.56
N THR A 72 13.27 0.68 32.31
CA THR A 72 14.57 1.17 31.81
C THR A 72 14.47 2.20 30.68
N GLY A 73 13.27 2.44 30.15
CA GLY A 73 13.06 3.39 29.06
C GLY A 73 12.96 4.84 29.54
N ARG A 74 13.09 5.77 28.59
CA ARG A 74 12.98 7.20 28.87
C ARG A 74 11.51 7.59 28.97
N SER A 75 11.12 8.30 30.03
CA SER A 75 9.80 8.94 30.09
C SER A 75 9.78 10.17 29.19
N VAL A 76 8.71 10.32 28.40
CA VAL A 76 8.53 11.47 27.50
C VAL A 76 7.22 12.15 27.87
N ALA A 77 7.28 13.44 28.17
CA ALA A 77 6.10 14.23 28.50
C ALA A 77 5.04 14.08 27.39
N LYS A 78 3.78 13.82 27.77
CA LYS A 78 2.59 13.56 26.92
C LYS A 78 2.42 12.13 26.37
N LEU A 79 3.26 11.17 26.75
CA LEU A 79 3.06 9.76 26.44
C LEU A 79 3.02 8.95 27.73
N ASP A 80 1.93 8.23 27.95
CA ASP A 80 1.87 7.24 29.02
C ASP A 80 2.80 6.07 28.66
N GLY A 81 3.73 5.75 29.57
CA GLY A 81 4.70 4.66 29.41
C GLY A 81 6.13 5.13 29.18
N GLN A 82 6.97 4.21 28.70
CA GLN A 82 8.39 4.44 28.48
C GLN A 82 8.75 4.32 26.99
N VAL A 83 9.66 5.17 26.55
CA VAL A 83 10.16 5.21 25.18
C VAL A 83 11.53 4.54 25.11
N TYR A 84 11.69 3.66 24.12
CA TYR A 84 12.91 2.92 23.85
C TYR A 84 13.41 3.20 22.42
N PRO A 85 14.73 3.08 22.16
CA PRO A 85 15.25 3.05 20.80
C PRO A 85 14.59 1.93 19.99
N GLY A 86 14.38 2.14 18.69
CA GLY A 86 13.75 1.11 17.85
C GLY A 86 14.55 -0.19 17.75
N THR A 87 15.86 -0.16 18.01
CA THR A 87 16.70 -1.35 18.16
C THR A 87 16.24 -2.26 19.30
N LYS A 88 15.53 -1.74 20.31
CA LYS A 88 14.99 -2.55 21.40
C LYS A 88 13.96 -3.57 20.89
N MET A 89 13.19 -3.24 19.85
CA MET A 89 12.26 -4.19 19.24
C MET A 89 12.98 -5.37 18.58
N ILE A 90 14.13 -5.10 17.94
CA ILE A 90 14.98 -6.14 17.36
C ILE A 90 15.52 -7.04 18.47
N GLN A 91 16.02 -6.46 19.56
CA GLN A 91 16.51 -7.23 20.72
C GLN A 91 15.41 -8.13 21.31
N LEU A 92 14.19 -7.61 21.52
CA LEU A 92 13.08 -8.40 22.06
C LEU A 92 12.68 -9.56 21.12
N LEU A 93 12.73 -9.36 19.81
CA LEU A 93 12.50 -10.43 18.83
C LEU A 93 13.62 -11.48 18.85
N GLU A 94 14.88 -11.06 18.94
CA GLU A 94 16.04 -11.95 19.03
C GLU A 94 16.02 -12.77 20.33
N GLU A 95 15.67 -12.16 21.46
CA GLU A 95 15.43 -12.85 22.75
C GLU A 95 14.33 -13.92 22.62
N ALA A 96 13.32 -13.66 21.78
CA ALA A 96 12.27 -14.61 21.43
C ALA A 96 12.64 -15.60 20.32
N LYS A 97 13.92 -15.64 19.89
CA LYS A 97 14.44 -16.47 18.81
C LYS A 97 13.76 -16.23 17.44
N ILE A 98 13.21 -15.04 17.23
CA ILE A 98 12.67 -14.59 15.95
C ILE A 98 13.74 -13.71 15.31
N ARG A 99 14.64 -14.30 14.54
CA ARG A 99 15.72 -13.56 13.86
C ARG A 99 15.26 -13.01 12.50
N LYS A 100 16.06 -12.11 11.92
CA LYS A 100 15.78 -11.49 10.60
C LYS A 100 15.53 -12.51 9.49
N ASP A 101 16.26 -13.63 9.48
CA ASP A 101 16.11 -14.73 8.50
C ASP A 101 14.75 -15.43 8.56
N PHE A 102 14.05 -15.37 9.70
CA PHE A 102 12.70 -15.94 9.82
C PHE A 102 11.61 -15.06 9.22
N ARG A 103 11.88 -13.80 8.87
CA ARG A 103 10.87 -12.86 8.34
C ARG A 103 10.08 -13.48 7.18
N ASP A 104 10.79 -13.93 6.15
CA ASP A 104 10.13 -14.46 4.95
C ASP A 104 9.48 -15.83 5.22
N ARG A 105 10.05 -16.62 6.13
CA ARG A 105 9.46 -17.90 6.56
C ARG A 105 8.14 -17.68 7.29
N ILE A 106 8.07 -16.73 8.22
CA ILE A 106 6.84 -16.35 8.93
C ILE A 106 5.81 -15.80 7.94
N ALA A 107 6.23 -14.95 7.00
CA ALA A 107 5.33 -14.42 5.97
C ALA A 107 4.70 -15.52 5.11
N ARG A 108 5.52 -16.44 4.57
CA ARG A 108 5.03 -17.58 3.78
C ARG A 108 4.16 -18.53 4.59
N LEU A 109 4.55 -18.85 5.83
CA LEU A 109 3.78 -19.73 6.71
C LEU A 109 2.42 -19.12 7.04
N THR A 110 2.38 -17.83 7.35
CA THR A 110 1.13 -17.14 7.68
C THR A 110 0.19 -17.07 6.48
N ASP A 111 0.73 -16.87 5.27
CA ASP A 111 -0.05 -16.92 4.03
C ASP A 111 -0.62 -18.33 3.77
N LYS A 112 0.18 -19.39 3.94
CA LYS A 112 -0.27 -20.78 3.86
C LYS A 112 -1.36 -21.11 4.89
N ILE A 113 -1.22 -20.63 6.12
CA ILE A 113 -2.25 -20.77 7.16
C ILE A 113 -3.53 -20.05 6.73
N GLY A 114 -3.43 -18.84 6.17
CA GLY A 114 -4.58 -18.11 5.63
C GLY A 114 -5.32 -18.88 4.54
N GLN A 115 -4.59 -19.52 3.62
CA GLN A 115 -5.17 -20.37 2.58
C GLN A 115 -5.85 -21.61 3.18
N TYR A 116 -5.20 -22.29 4.12
CA TYR A 116 -5.75 -23.45 4.83
C TYR A 116 -7.05 -23.12 5.58
N LEU A 117 -7.06 -22.02 6.34
CA LEU A 117 -8.24 -21.55 7.07
C LEU A 117 -9.38 -21.17 6.14
N THR A 118 -9.09 -20.56 4.98
CA THR A 118 -10.10 -20.23 3.98
C THR A 118 -10.78 -21.49 3.46
N HIS A 119 -10.00 -22.52 3.14
CA HIS A 119 -10.52 -23.81 2.68
C HIS A 119 -11.35 -24.55 3.74
N LYS A 120 -10.93 -24.49 5.01
CA LYS A 120 -11.69 -25.09 6.13
C LYS A 120 -12.99 -24.33 6.46
N THR A 121 -12.99 -23.00 6.32
CA THR A 121 -14.20 -22.18 6.54
C THR A 121 -15.29 -22.48 5.50
N GLU A 122 -14.94 -22.99 4.31
CA GLU A 122 -15.93 -23.46 3.34
C GLU A 122 -16.60 -24.77 3.77
N GLN A 123 -16.03 -25.49 4.75
CA GLN A 123 -16.52 -26.78 5.26
C GLN A 123 -17.13 -26.69 6.67
N GLU A 124 -16.78 -25.67 7.48
CA GLU A 124 -17.21 -25.52 8.88
C GLU A 124 -17.72 -24.10 9.20
N ASP A 125 -18.81 -23.99 9.98
CA ASP A 125 -19.53 -22.72 10.28
C ASP A 125 -18.74 -21.72 11.16
N GLU A 126 -17.63 -22.13 11.80
CA GLU A 126 -16.80 -21.26 12.63
C GLU A 126 -15.53 -20.78 11.92
N ALA A 127 -15.59 -19.55 11.40
CA ALA A 127 -14.52 -18.94 10.62
C ALA A 127 -13.38 -18.36 11.49
N VAL A 128 -12.30 -19.11 11.73
CA VAL A 128 -11.02 -18.54 12.18
C VAL A 128 -10.33 -17.88 10.99
N LYS A 129 -10.16 -16.55 11.01
CA LYS A 129 -9.67 -15.78 9.84
C LYS A 129 -8.16 -15.50 9.83
N GLY A 130 -7.38 -16.01 10.79
CA GLY A 130 -5.92 -15.82 10.86
C GLY A 130 -5.47 -14.35 10.93
N VAL A 131 -6.32 -13.46 11.44
CA VAL A 131 -6.12 -11.99 11.38
C VAL A 131 -4.94 -11.59 12.27
N TYR A 132 -4.82 -12.17 13.45
CA TYR A 132 -3.75 -11.84 14.39
C TYR A 132 -2.40 -12.38 13.93
N LEU A 133 -2.36 -13.54 13.28
CA LEU A 133 -1.16 -14.06 12.62
C LEU A 133 -0.72 -13.13 11.49
N GLN A 134 -1.64 -12.65 10.64
CA GLN A 134 -1.30 -11.70 9.58
C GLN A 134 -0.75 -10.37 10.12
N LEU A 135 -1.34 -9.87 11.22
CA LEU A 135 -0.83 -8.69 11.92
C LEU A 135 0.57 -8.94 12.50
N PHE A 136 0.81 -10.12 13.08
CA PHE A 136 2.12 -10.50 13.60
C PHE A 136 3.17 -10.57 12.48
N SER A 137 2.85 -11.20 11.35
CA SER A 137 3.71 -11.27 10.17
C SER A 137 4.05 -9.88 9.61
N SER A 138 3.04 -8.99 9.57
CA SER A 138 3.22 -7.59 9.16
C SER A 138 4.11 -6.82 10.13
N PHE A 139 3.97 -7.08 11.44
CA PHE A 139 4.80 -6.50 12.49
C PHE A 139 6.26 -6.95 12.34
N VAL A 140 6.53 -8.26 12.23
CA VAL A 140 7.90 -8.79 12.02
C VAL A 140 8.51 -8.21 10.74
N SER A 141 7.73 -8.13 9.66
CA SER A 141 8.17 -7.52 8.39
C SER A 141 8.47 -6.03 8.52
N THR A 142 7.80 -5.32 9.41
CA THR A 142 8.04 -3.90 9.67
C THR A 142 9.30 -3.70 10.50
N VAL A 143 9.52 -4.53 11.52
CA VAL A 143 10.72 -4.45 12.38
C VAL A 143 11.98 -4.83 11.59
N TYR A 144 11.90 -5.87 10.75
CA TYR A 144 13.00 -6.35 9.91
C TYR A 144 12.99 -5.81 8.48
N ALA A 145 12.26 -4.73 8.20
CA ALA A 145 12.36 -4.06 6.91
C ALA A 145 13.83 -3.68 6.65
N ASP A 146 14.31 -3.85 5.41
CA ASP A 146 15.74 -3.69 5.06
C ASP A 146 16.31 -2.28 5.29
N SER A 147 15.48 -1.34 5.75
CA SER A 147 15.84 -0.01 6.23
C SER A 147 16.28 0.02 7.71
N TYR A 148 16.27 -1.11 8.42
CA TYR A 148 16.84 -1.27 9.76
C TYR A 148 18.18 -2.03 9.72
N ASP A 149 19.04 -1.72 8.75
CA ASP A 149 20.47 -1.97 8.89
C ASP A 149 21.04 -0.78 9.68
N PRO A 150 21.63 -0.97 10.88
CA PRO A 150 22.33 0.12 11.52
C PRO A 150 23.42 0.53 10.53
N LEU A 151 23.45 1.80 10.13
CA LEU A 151 24.56 2.42 9.37
C LEU A 151 25.85 2.46 10.22
N LYS A 152 26.14 1.36 10.91
CA LYS A 152 27.06 1.15 12.02
C LYS A 152 28.53 1.32 11.64
N PRO A 153 28.94 1.26 10.35
CA PRO A 153 30.31 1.67 9.99
C PRO A 153 30.43 3.01 9.24
N LEU A 154 29.34 3.67 8.82
CA LEU A 154 29.43 4.75 7.81
C LEU A 154 29.21 6.19 8.32
N PHE A 155 28.86 6.36 9.60
CA PHE A 155 28.68 7.70 10.21
C PHE A 155 29.46 7.86 11.53
N GLU A 156 30.77 7.59 11.52
CA GLU A 156 31.68 8.19 12.51
C GLU A 156 31.97 9.65 12.14
N ILE A 157 30.98 10.53 12.26
CA ILE A 157 31.23 11.97 12.32
C ILE A 157 31.12 12.37 13.79
N LYS A 158 32.27 12.38 14.47
CA LYS A 158 32.44 12.96 15.81
C LYS A 158 32.11 14.45 15.76
N THR A 159 30.87 14.84 16.07
CA THR A 159 30.53 16.24 16.39
C THR A 159 29.86 16.30 17.77
N PRO A 160 30.38 17.10 18.73
CA PRO A 160 30.00 17.00 20.15
C PRO A 160 28.66 17.66 20.54
N GLN A 161 27.65 17.73 19.66
CA GLN A 161 26.50 18.64 19.88
C GLN A 161 25.09 18.11 19.51
N ALA A 162 24.88 16.81 19.28
CA ALA A 162 23.58 16.31 18.81
C ALA A 162 22.90 15.29 19.74
N GLU A 163 22.59 15.71 20.97
CA GLU A 163 21.61 15.02 21.82
C GLU A 163 20.18 15.39 21.36
N ASN A 164 19.60 14.68 20.39
CA ASN A 164 18.14 14.73 20.19
C ASN A 164 17.61 13.51 19.45
N ALA A 165 16.69 12.79 20.13
CA ALA A 165 15.94 11.63 19.66
C ALA A 165 15.10 11.87 18.37
N TYR A 166 15.09 13.10 17.85
CA TYR A 166 14.47 13.47 16.59
C TYR A 166 15.21 12.95 15.35
N LEU A 167 16.54 12.80 15.38
CA LEU A 167 17.33 12.38 14.21
C LEU A 167 17.00 10.96 13.71
N HIS A 168 16.60 10.06 14.62
CA HIS A 168 16.38 8.65 14.28
C HIS A 168 15.08 8.40 13.51
N ARG A 169 14.09 9.32 13.59
CA ARG A 169 12.89 9.30 12.75
C ARG A 169 13.13 9.96 11.40
N THR A 170 14.05 10.93 11.35
CA THR A 170 14.54 11.51 10.09
C THR A 170 15.21 10.45 9.21
N ALA A 171 15.85 9.42 9.80
CA ALA A 171 16.49 8.32 9.09
C ALA A 171 15.55 7.49 8.18
N VAL A 172 14.29 7.27 8.59
CA VAL A 172 13.31 6.53 7.77
C VAL A 172 12.81 7.37 6.58
N THR A 173 12.81 8.69 6.74
CA THR A 173 12.50 9.64 5.66
C THR A 173 13.72 9.86 4.76
N PHE A 174 14.93 9.71 5.31
CA PHE A 174 16.20 9.63 4.59
C PHE A 174 16.21 8.40 3.67
N ALA A 175 15.73 7.23 4.09
CA ALA A 175 15.78 6.01 3.29
C ALA A 175 15.10 6.13 1.91
N GLU A 176 13.99 6.85 1.74
CA GLU A 176 13.36 7.04 0.41
C GLU A 176 14.18 7.98 -0.51
N LYS A 177 14.80 9.03 0.06
CA LYS A 177 15.66 9.97 -0.71
C LYS A 177 17.00 9.32 -1.03
N TYR A 178 17.52 8.53 -0.08
CA TYR A 178 18.71 7.73 -0.26
C TYR A 178 18.47 6.47 -1.05
N GLN A 179 17.26 5.98 -1.31
CA GLN A 179 17.13 4.82 -2.21
C GLN A 179 17.49 5.21 -3.65
N VAL A 180 17.09 6.40 -4.08
CA VAL A 180 17.51 6.95 -5.38
C VAL A 180 18.97 7.37 -5.33
N LEU A 181 19.46 8.01 -4.26
CA LEU A 181 20.89 8.39 -4.15
C LEU A 181 21.83 7.18 -3.97
N LEU A 182 21.47 6.15 -3.21
CA LEU A 182 22.16 4.85 -3.07
C LEU A 182 22.12 4.10 -4.39
N GLN A 183 21.01 4.17 -5.14
CA GLN A 183 20.97 3.64 -6.50
C GLN A 183 21.86 4.46 -7.43
N CYS A 184 21.93 5.79 -7.29
CA CYS A 184 22.88 6.62 -8.02
C CYS A 184 24.33 6.30 -7.63
N GLU A 185 24.65 6.09 -6.36
CA GLU A 185 25.96 5.64 -5.87
C GLU A 185 26.31 4.24 -6.40
N ASN A 186 25.34 3.33 -6.47
CA ASN A 186 25.51 2.05 -7.16
C ASN A 186 25.75 2.24 -8.66
N MET A 187 25.07 3.20 -9.31
CA MET A 187 25.35 3.53 -10.72
C MET A 187 26.75 4.10 -10.92
N TYR A 188 27.26 4.88 -9.96
CA TYR A 188 28.66 5.31 -9.94
C TYR A 188 29.61 4.11 -9.82
N SER A 189 29.32 3.13 -8.95
CA SER A 189 30.11 1.90 -8.82
C SER A 189 30.09 1.02 -10.09
N LEU A 190 29.01 1.11 -10.87
CA LEU A 190 28.84 0.40 -12.14
C LEU A 190 29.40 1.18 -13.35
N ASN A 191 30.14 2.28 -13.12
CA ASN A 191 30.75 3.11 -14.16
C ASN A 191 29.73 3.65 -15.19
N VAL A 192 28.50 3.94 -14.75
CA VAL A 192 27.46 4.51 -15.61
C VAL A 192 27.82 5.94 -16.00
N ARG A 193 28.00 6.19 -17.30
CA ARG A 193 28.46 7.49 -17.83
C ARG A 193 27.33 8.49 -18.10
N SER A 194 26.13 8.01 -18.37
CA SER A 194 24.98 8.86 -18.69
C SER A 194 23.68 8.23 -18.20
N VAL A 195 22.78 9.08 -17.70
CA VAL A 195 21.43 8.70 -17.26
C VAL A 195 20.45 9.61 -17.96
N ILE A 196 19.47 9.02 -18.64
CA ILE A 196 18.39 9.76 -19.31
C ILE A 196 17.11 9.50 -18.53
N VAL A 197 16.49 10.57 -18.04
CA VAL A 197 15.18 10.52 -17.38
C VAL A 197 14.15 11.09 -18.34
N THR A 198 13.17 10.28 -18.71
CA THR A 198 12.06 10.70 -19.58
C THR A 198 10.74 10.47 -18.87
N SER A 199 9.80 11.41 -19.03
CA SER A 199 8.43 11.27 -18.53
C SER A 199 7.52 12.24 -19.28
N GLY A 200 6.31 11.79 -19.63
CA GLY A 200 5.29 12.62 -20.29
C GLY A 200 4.53 13.55 -19.36
N THR A 201 4.72 13.43 -18.04
CA THR A 201 3.93 14.09 -17.01
C THR A 201 4.77 14.83 -15.97
N LEU A 202 6.09 14.85 -16.17
CA LEU A 202 7.05 15.44 -15.25
C LEU A 202 7.18 16.95 -15.54
N SER A 203 6.18 17.70 -15.11
CA SER A 203 6.13 19.16 -15.18
C SER A 203 5.57 19.73 -13.88
N PRO A 204 6.08 20.86 -13.37
CA PRO A 204 7.28 21.56 -13.81
C PRO A 204 8.58 20.82 -13.42
N LEU A 205 9.57 20.78 -14.30
CA LEU A 205 10.80 19.99 -14.08
C LEU A 205 11.64 20.48 -12.89
N ASP A 206 11.62 21.78 -12.60
CA ASP A 206 12.43 22.37 -11.53
C ASP A 206 12.14 21.75 -10.17
N VAL A 207 10.87 21.47 -9.90
CA VAL A 207 10.48 20.88 -8.63
C VAL A 207 10.93 19.42 -8.53
N PHE A 208 10.95 18.67 -9.64
CA PHE A 208 11.56 17.35 -9.67
C PHE A 208 13.06 17.42 -9.36
N THR A 209 13.79 18.32 -10.02
CA THR A 209 15.24 18.47 -9.81
C THR A 209 15.58 18.91 -8.39
N ASN A 210 14.79 19.82 -7.81
CA ASN A 210 14.98 20.30 -6.44
C ASN A 210 14.69 19.20 -5.40
N ASN A 211 13.69 18.35 -5.66
CA ASN A 211 13.39 17.22 -4.77
C ASN A 211 14.48 16.15 -4.79
N LEU A 212 15.05 15.86 -5.97
CA LEU A 212 16.16 14.91 -6.11
C LEU A 212 17.49 15.45 -5.57
N GLY A 213 17.68 16.77 -5.60
CA GLY A 213 18.99 17.37 -5.30
C GLY A 213 20.05 17.08 -6.37
N ILE A 214 19.62 16.72 -7.59
CA ILE A 214 20.49 16.40 -8.73
C ILE A 214 20.34 17.49 -9.79
N THR A 215 21.47 18.00 -10.28
CA THR A 215 21.50 18.97 -11.38
C THR A 215 21.57 18.25 -12.71
N PHE A 216 20.52 18.35 -13.51
CA PHE A 216 20.50 17.86 -14.89
C PHE A 216 21.14 18.91 -15.83
N LYS A 217 22.23 18.54 -16.51
CA LYS A 217 22.91 19.41 -17.49
C LYS A 217 22.06 19.68 -18.72
N ILE A 218 21.34 18.65 -19.19
CA ILE A 218 20.44 18.73 -20.34
C ILE A 218 19.02 18.59 -19.80
N LYS A 219 18.19 19.59 -20.07
CA LYS A 219 16.77 19.63 -19.69
C LYS A 219 15.96 19.95 -20.94
N LEU A 220 14.88 19.20 -21.15
CA LEU A 220 13.89 19.45 -22.18
C LEU A 220 12.52 19.32 -21.55
N GLU A 221 11.73 20.38 -21.59
CA GLU A 221 10.33 20.40 -21.14
C GLU A 221 9.49 20.91 -22.31
N ASN A 222 8.58 20.06 -22.80
CA ASN A 222 7.68 20.40 -23.90
C ASN A 222 6.44 21.12 -23.37
N ASN A 223 5.78 21.89 -24.23
CA ASN A 223 4.47 22.47 -23.91
C ASN A 223 3.44 21.37 -23.62
N HIS A 224 2.43 21.70 -22.82
CA HIS A 224 1.30 20.79 -22.58
C HIS A 224 0.60 20.44 -23.89
N ILE A 225 0.35 19.14 -24.10
CA ILE A 225 -0.32 18.63 -25.30
C ILE A 225 -1.81 19.02 -25.30
N ALA A 226 -2.43 19.15 -24.12
CA ALA A 226 -3.81 19.58 -24.01
C ALA A 226 -3.92 21.11 -24.02
N ASN A 227 -4.79 21.61 -24.90
CA ASN A 227 -5.17 23.01 -24.93
C ASN A 227 -6.08 23.32 -23.73
N THR A 228 -6.03 24.57 -23.24
CA THR A 228 -6.91 25.03 -22.15
C THR A 228 -8.40 24.82 -22.47
N SER A 229 -8.79 24.86 -23.75
CA SER A 229 -10.16 24.57 -24.22
C SER A 229 -10.61 23.12 -23.99
N GLN A 230 -9.66 22.19 -23.80
CA GLN A 230 -9.93 20.78 -23.51
C GLN A 230 -10.02 20.49 -22.00
N ILE A 231 -9.76 21.50 -21.16
CA ILE A 231 -9.73 21.36 -19.70
C ILE A 231 -10.85 22.20 -19.08
N ILE A 232 -11.76 21.53 -18.38
CA ILE A 232 -12.84 22.18 -17.62
C ILE A 232 -12.63 21.90 -16.14
N GLY A 233 -12.38 22.95 -15.37
CA GLY A 233 -12.33 22.90 -13.91
C GLY A 233 -13.65 23.35 -13.31
N ALA A 234 -14.28 22.48 -12.51
CA ALA A 234 -15.47 22.82 -11.72
C ALA A 234 -15.21 22.51 -10.24
N CYS A 235 -15.71 23.37 -9.34
CA CYS A 235 -15.58 23.18 -7.90
C CYS A 235 -16.94 23.39 -7.24
N ILE A 236 -17.44 22.36 -6.55
CA ILE A 236 -18.63 22.45 -5.71
C ILE A 236 -18.14 22.64 -4.27
N ARG A 237 -18.31 23.86 -3.75
CA ARG A 237 -17.82 24.22 -2.40
C ARG A 237 -18.84 23.99 -1.30
N ALA A 238 -20.13 24.04 -1.64
CA ALA A 238 -21.23 23.92 -0.69
C ALA A 238 -22.42 23.18 -1.31
N ASP A 239 -23.28 22.62 -0.47
CA ASP A 239 -24.59 22.12 -0.88
C ASP A 239 -25.56 23.28 -1.24
N LYS A 240 -26.82 22.93 -1.57
CA LYS A 240 -27.86 23.93 -1.89
C LYS A 240 -28.20 24.85 -0.72
N GLN A 241 -27.87 24.44 0.52
CA GLN A 241 -28.12 25.18 1.75
C GLN A 241 -26.93 26.06 2.17
N GLY A 242 -25.82 26.04 1.42
CA GLY A 242 -24.61 26.79 1.75
C GLY A 242 -23.69 26.06 2.75
N THR A 243 -24.01 24.81 3.12
CA THR A 243 -23.14 24.01 3.99
C THR A 243 -21.88 23.62 3.21
N PRO A 244 -20.68 23.93 3.71
CA PRO A 244 -19.45 23.57 3.02
C PRO A 244 -19.32 22.05 2.90
N LEU A 245 -19.05 21.57 1.69
CA LEU A 245 -18.82 20.13 1.46
C LEU A 245 -17.43 19.76 1.99
N CYS A 246 -17.37 18.94 3.04
CA CYS A 246 -16.11 18.37 3.52
C CYS A 246 -15.60 17.34 2.50
N GLY A 247 -14.29 17.37 2.20
CA GLY A 247 -13.67 16.48 1.22
C GLY A 247 -13.99 15.00 1.49
N PHE A 248 -14.47 14.30 0.47
CA PHE A 248 -14.86 12.91 0.59
C PHE A 248 -13.64 11.98 0.50
N LYS A 249 -13.60 10.96 1.36
CA LYS A 249 -12.81 9.76 1.06
C LYS A 249 -13.46 9.08 -0.15
N THR A 250 -12.67 8.48 -1.00
CA THR A 250 -13.14 8.21 -2.38
C THR A 250 -14.01 6.97 -2.48
N LYS A 251 -13.80 5.99 -1.60
CA LYS A 251 -14.78 4.92 -1.41
C LYS A 251 -16.10 5.48 -0.87
N THR A 252 -16.05 6.56 -0.10
CA THR A 252 -17.25 7.27 0.34
C THR A 252 -17.95 7.93 -0.85
N LEU A 253 -17.24 8.56 -1.79
CA LEU A 253 -17.90 9.12 -2.98
C LEU A 253 -18.58 8.04 -3.83
N LEU A 254 -17.90 6.94 -4.13
CA LEU A 254 -18.52 5.85 -4.90
C LEU A 254 -19.71 5.23 -4.15
N TYR A 255 -19.59 5.09 -2.83
CA TYR A 255 -20.69 4.67 -1.97
C TYR A 255 -21.87 5.65 -2.05
N LEU A 256 -21.64 6.95 -1.93
CA LEU A 256 -22.67 8.00 -2.03
C LEU A 256 -23.35 8.02 -3.40
N ILE A 257 -22.60 7.77 -4.48
CA ILE A 257 -23.16 7.68 -5.84
C ILE A 257 -24.09 6.45 -5.95
N LYS A 258 -23.76 5.35 -5.28
CA LYS A 258 -24.56 4.13 -5.26
C LYS A 258 -25.69 4.15 -4.24
N GLU A 259 -25.61 5.00 -3.23
CA GLU A 259 -26.59 5.12 -2.15
C GLU A 259 -27.96 5.52 -2.71
N LYS A 260 -28.99 4.73 -2.33
CA LYS A 260 -30.37 4.99 -2.73
C LYS A 260 -30.93 6.11 -1.88
N LYS A 261 -31.51 7.11 -2.54
CA LYS A 261 -32.33 8.15 -1.90
C LYS A 261 -33.66 7.54 -1.43
N SER A 262 -34.44 8.31 -0.66
CA SER A 262 -35.77 7.91 -0.16
C SER A 262 -36.76 7.50 -1.24
N ASN A 263 -36.59 8.00 -2.47
CA ASN A 263 -37.39 7.60 -3.64
C ASN A 263 -36.92 6.31 -4.33
N GLY A 264 -35.94 5.60 -3.75
CA GLY A 264 -35.36 4.37 -4.28
C GLY A 264 -34.33 4.56 -5.42
N GLN A 265 -34.15 5.78 -5.92
CA GLN A 265 -33.19 6.10 -6.98
C GLN A 265 -31.83 6.49 -6.40
N SER A 266 -30.76 6.10 -7.08
CA SER A 266 -29.38 6.55 -6.80
C SER A 266 -28.79 7.24 -8.03
N VAL A 267 -27.75 8.05 -7.82
CA VAL A 267 -27.01 8.66 -8.95
C VAL A 267 -26.48 7.57 -9.88
N TRP A 268 -26.00 6.45 -9.33
CA TRP A 268 -25.62 5.26 -10.07
C TRP A 268 -26.75 4.75 -10.97
N SER A 269 -27.97 4.66 -10.45
CA SER A 269 -29.12 4.20 -11.25
C SER A 269 -29.48 5.18 -12.37
N GLU A 270 -29.43 6.49 -12.11
CA GLU A 270 -29.68 7.53 -13.13
C GLU A 270 -28.64 7.47 -14.24
N MET A 271 -27.36 7.35 -13.89
CA MET A 271 -26.26 7.21 -14.84
C MET A 271 -26.36 5.89 -15.64
N GLY A 272 -26.77 4.81 -14.97
CA GLY A 272 -26.96 3.50 -15.59
C GLY A 272 -28.04 3.47 -16.67
N ARG A 273 -28.99 4.43 -16.67
CA ARG A 273 -29.97 4.60 -17.76
C ARG A 273 -29.37 5.19 -19.03
N LEU A 274 -28.21 5.86 -18.92
CA LEU A 274 -27.54 6.53 -20.04
C LEU A 274 -26.39 5.70 -20.61
N LYS A 275 -25.58 5.07 -19.74
CA LYS A 275 -24.40 4.27 -20.14
C LYS A 275 -24.17 3.11 -19.18
N LYS A 276 -23.57 2.02 -19.68
CA LYS A 276 -23.12 0.91 -18.83
C LYS A 276 -22.02 1.39 -17.89
N LEU A 277 -22.15 1.03 -16.61
CA LEU A 277 -21.24 1.46 -15.55
C LEU A 277 -20.35 0.29 -15.11
N PHE A 278 -19.05 0.55 -15.00
CA PHE A 278 -18.02 -0.39 -14.58
C PHE A 278 -17.26 0.18 -13.40
N GLU A 279 -16.83 -0.67 -12.47
CA GLU A 279 -16.02 -0.25 -11.31
C GLU A 279 -14.71 -1.02 -11.32
N GLU A 280 -13.62 -0.33 -10.97
CA GLU A 280 -12.34 -0.98 -10.72
C GLU A 280 -12.47 -2.01 -9.57
N PRO A 281 -12.23 -3.31 -9.82
CA PRO A 281 -12.36 -4.33 -8.79
C PRO A 281 -11.22 -4.23 -7.77
N LYS A 282 -11.22 -5.08 -6.72
CA LYS A 282 -10.05 -5.21 -5.83
C LYS A 282 -8.96 -6.10 -6.44
N SER A 283 -9.33 -7.19 -7.12
CA SER A 283 -8.38 -8.15 -7.72
C SER A 283 -7.81 -7.69 -9.07
N LYS A 284 -6.56 -8.07 -9.36
CA LYS A 284 -5.92 -7.85 -10.67
C LYS A 284 -6.49 -8.79 -11.75
N SER A 285 -6.94 -9.99 -11.39
CA SER A 285 -7.56 -10.93 -12.34
C SER A 285 -8.91 -10.41 -12.83
N GLU A 286 -9.77 -9.98 -11.90
CA GLU A 286 -11.07 -9.37 -12.22
C GLU A 286 -10.93 -8.09 -13.05
N LEU A 287 -9.87 -7.31 -12.85
CA LEU A 287 -9.66 -6.07 -13.60
C LEU A 287 -9.58 -6.33 -15.10
N LYS A 288 -8.91 -7.41 -15.52
CA LYS A 288 -8.83 -7.78 -16.94
C LYS A 288 -10.21 -8.07 -17.52
N ILE A 289 -11.07 -8.75 -16.75
CA ILE A 289 -12.44 -9.10 -17.15
C ILE A 289 -13.29 -7.83 -17.27
N ILE A 290 -13.23 -6.94 -16.29
CA ILE A 290 -13.96 -5.67 -16.29
C ILE A 290 -13.52 -4.77 -17.45
N LEU A 291 -12.23 -4.67 -17.72
CA LEU A 291 -11.71 -3.87 -18.84
C LEU A 291 -12.13 -4.45 -20.20
N ALA A 292 -12.16 -5.78 -20.36
CA ALA A 292 -12.66 -6.41 -21.58
C ALA A 292 -14.14 -6.05 -21.82
N ARG A 293 -14.99 -6.18 -20.80
CA ARG A 293 -16.42 -5.82 -20.86
C ARG A 293 -16.65 -4.33 -21.10
N TYR A 294 -15.81 -3.49 -20.52
CA TYR A 294 -15.81 -2.04 -20.74
C TYR A 294 -15.55 -1.70 -22.21
N LYS A 295 -14.48 -2.27 -22.79
CA LYS A 295 -14.12 -2.08 -24.21
C LYS A 295 -15.19 -2.64 -25.16
N GLU A 296 -15.77 -3.78 -24.81
CA GLU A 296 -16.91 -4.36 -25.54
C GLU A 296 -18.13 -3.42 -25.53
N SER A 297 -18.43 -2.82 -24.38
CA SER A 297 -19.55 -1.88 -24.24
C SER A 297 -19.34 -0.58 -25.01
N ILE A 298 -18.10 -0.11 -25.12
CA ILE A 298 -17.77 1.02 -26.00
C ILE A 298 -18.03 0.66 -27.47
N LYS A 299 -17.62 -0.54 -27.89
CA LYS A 299 -17.71 -0.98 -29.29
C LYS A 299 -19.15 -1.21 -29.74
N TYR A 300 -19.98 -1.83 -28.90
CA TYR A 300 -21.31 -2.30 -29.29
C TYR A 300 -22.47 -1.52 -28.66
N ASP A 301 -22.33 -0.97 -27.45
CA ASP A 301 -23.44 -0.32 -26.72
C ASP A 301 -23.40 1.22 -26.81
N GLY A 302 -22.55 1.80 -27.64
CA GLY A 302 -22.46 3.26 -27.83
C GLY A 302 -21.82 4.03 -26.67
N GLY A 303 -21.21 3.31 -25.72
CA GLY A 303 -20.38 3.89 -24.67
C GLY A 303 -20.56 3.27 -23.30
N ALA A 304 -19.56 3.49 -22.46
CA ALA A 304 -19.54 3.03 -21.08
C ALA A 304 -18.97 4.13 -20.17
N VAL A 305 -19.03 3.89 -18.87
CA VAL A 305 -18.38 4.68 -17.83
C VAL A 305 -17.56 3.73 -16.96
N LEU A 306 -16.27 3.98 -16.85
CA LEU A 306 -15.39 3.28 -15.91
C LEU A 306 -15.09 4.14 -14.70
N PHE A 307 -15.61 3.74 -13.54
CA PHE A 307 -15.27 4.25 -12.22
C PHE A 307 -13.95 3.65 -11.77
N ALA A 308 -12.86 4.36 -12.03
CA ALA A 308 -11.55 3.97 -11.54
C ALA A 308 -11.11 4.82 -10.35
N VAL A 309 -10.05 4.34 -9.72
CA VAL A 309 -9.44 4.97 -8.56
C VAL A 309 -8.11 5.58 -8.97
N CYS A 310 -7.88 6.85 -8.62
CA CYS A 310 -6.53 7.41 -8.68
C CYS A 310 -5.55 6.65 -7.79
N ARG A 311 -4.41 6.28 -8.38
CA ARG A 311 -3.38 5.40 -7.82
C ARG A 311 -3.88 3.99 -7.53
N GLY A 312 -4.94 3.60 -8.23
CA GLY A 312 -5.42 2.24 -8.38
C GLY A 312 -4.82 1.63 -9.64
N LYS A 313 -5.16 0.37 -9.88
CA LYS A 313 -4.55 -0.45 -10.93
C LYS A 313 -4.80 0.11 -12.33
N VAL A 314 -5.98 0.72 -12.55
CA VAL A 314 -6.29 1.37 -13.84
C VAL A 314 -5.38 2.56 -14.06
N SER A 315 -5.20 3.41 -13.04
CA SER A 315 -4.36 4.62 -13.07
C SER A 315 -2.86 4.37 -12.82
N GLU A 316 -2.43 3.12 -12.82
CA GLU A 316 -1.01 2.81 -12.90
C GLU A 316 -0.77 2.18 -14.27
N GLY A 317 -1.29 0.99 -14.60
CA GLY A 317 -0.78 0.25 -15.76
C GLY A 317 -1.62 0.20 -17.04
N ILE A 318 -2.75 0.92 -17.14
CA ILE A 318 -3.69 0.77 -18.26
C ILE A 318 -3.71 2.03 -19.11
N ASP A 319 -3.55 1.85 -20.42
CA ASP A 319 -3.66 2.91 -21.41
C ASP A 319 -4.99 2.78 -22.15
N PHE A 320 -5.63 3.92 -22.42
CA PHE A 320 -6.88 3.98 -23.16
C PHE A 320 -6.64 4.68 -24.49
N ALA A 321 -7.00 4.02 -25.59
CA ALA A 321 -7.02 4.67 -26.89
C ALA A 321 -8.06 5.80 -26.90
N ASP A 322 -7.94 6.71 -27.86
CA ASP A 322 -8.83 7.87 -28.00
C ASP A 322 -10.32 7.48 -28.01
N ASN A 323 -10.70 6.43 -28.74
CA ASN A 323 -12.08 5.91 -28.75
C ASN A 323 -12.50 5.20 -27.46
N GLU A 324 -11.55 4.77 -26.63
CA GLU A 324 -11.80 4.14 -25.34
C GLU A 324 -11.98 5.17 -24.21
N SER A 325 -11.49 6.40 -24.40
CA SER A 325 -11.59 7.49 -23.43
C SER A 325 -11.66 8.88 -24.06
N ARG A 326 -12.88 9.42 -24.23
CA ARG A 326 -13.11 10.75 -24.84
C ARG A 326 -13.27 11.88 -23.83
N GLY A 327 -13.47 11.56 -22.57
CA GLY A 327 -13.56 12.53 -21.50
C GLY A 327 -13.16 11.88 -20.18
N VAL A 328 -12.31 12.58 -19.42
CA VAL A 328 -11.87 12.17 -18.10
C VAL A 328 -12.38 13.18 -17.08
N VAL A 329 -13.20 12.73 -16.14
CA VAL A 329 -13.62 13.56 -15.00
C VAL A 329 -12.86 13.11 -13.77
N VAL A 330 -12.22 14.05 -13.09
CA VAL A 330 -11.53 13.83 -11.80
C VAL A 330 -12.33 14.55 -10.71
N VAL A 331 -12.92 13.78 -9.80
CA VAL A 331 -13.86 14.35 -8.80
C VAL A 331 -13.17 14.76 -7.51
N GLY A 332 -12.34 15.80 -7.54
CA GLY A 332 -11.64 16.33 -6.37
C GLY A 332 -10.12 16.31 -6.57
N ILE A 333 -9.35 16.42 -5.49
CA ILE A 333 -7.90 16.60 -5.58
C ILE A 333 -7.14 15.51 -4.78
N PRO A 334 -6.27 14.70 -5.42
CA PRO A 334 -5.52 13.56 -4.84
C PRO A 334 -4.43 13.96 -3.83
N PHE A 335 -4.81 14.66 -2.76
CA PHE A 335 -3.90 15.01 -1.67
C PHE A 335 -3.40 13.75 -0.96
N ALA A 336 -2.12 13.71 -0.61
CA ALA A 336 -1.61 12.68 0.28
C ALA A 336 -2.34 12.75 1.65
N PRO A 337 -2.53 11.62 2.37
CA PRO A 337 -3.25 11.63 3.63
C PRO A 337 -2.53 12.56 4.62
N VAL A 338 -3.23 13.60 5.09
CA VAL A 338 -2.62 14.66 5.92
C VAL A 338 -2.11 14.10 7.26
N ASN A 339 -2.77 13.06 7.76
CA ASN A 339 -2.47 12.43 9.06
C ASN A 339 -1.46 11.28 8.95
N ASP A 340 -0.92 11.01 7.76
CA ASP A 340 0.13 9.99 7.59
C ASP A 340 1.46 10.54 8.13
N ALA A 341 2.05 9.84 9.11
CA ALA A 341 3.31 10.23 9.73
C ALA A 341 4.43 10.44 8.70
N ARG A 342 4.47 9.66 7.62
CA ARG A 342 5.47 9.82 6.54
C ARG A 342 5.25 11.11 5.77
N VAL A 343 3.99 11.49 5.52
CA VAL A 343 3.65 12.73 4.82
C VAL A 343 4.08 13.93 5.66
N GLU A 344 3.81 13.89 6.96
CA GLU A 344 4.17 14.97 7.88
C GLU A 344 5.69 15.10 8.05
N LEU A 345 6.40 13.99 8.26
CA LEU A 345 7.87 13.99 8.34
C LEU A 345 8.51 14.53 7.05
N LYS A 346 7.97 14.15 5.88
CA LYS A 346 8.48 14.65 4.59
C LYS A 346 8.24 16.14 4.41
N LYS A 347 7.08 16.68 4.86
CA LYS A 347 6.83 18.13 4.86
C LYS A 347 7.85 18.86 5.73
N GLN A 348 8.11 18.36 6.94
CA GLN A 348 9.09 18.95 7.86
C GLN A 348 10.51 18.95 7.28
N PHE A 349 10.94 17.81 6.71
CA PHE A 349 12.25 17.69 6.05
C PHE A 349 12.41 18.67 4.88
N LEU A 350 11.39 18.80 4.05
CA LEU A 350 11.42 19.71 2.91
C LEU A 350 11.36 21.18 3.33
N ALA A 351 10.61 21.51 4.38
CA ALA A 351 10.60 22.85 4.94
C ALA A 351 12.00 23.24 5.46
N GLN A 352 12.72 22.32 6.10
CA GLN A 352 14.09 22.52 6.56
C GLN A 352 15.09 22.61 5.40
N SER A 353 14.99 21.72 4.41
CA SER A 353 15.90 21.68 3.25
C SER A 353 15.74 22.87 2.29
N ASN A 354 14.53 23.44 2.22
CA ASN A 354 14.19 24.51 1.28
C ASN A 354 14.19 25.92 1.90
N ALA A 355 14.58 26.07 3.17
CA ALA A 355 14.55 27.32 3.93
C ALA A 355 15.39 28.49 3.33
N GLY A 356 16.05 28.29 2.19
CA GLY A 356 16.75 29.36 1.45
C GLY A 356 16.54 29.40 -0.08
N LYS A 357 15.67 28.56 -0.68
CA LYS A 357 15.61 28.43 -2.17
C LYS A 357 14.21 28.33 -2.82
N LEU A 358 13.12 28.22 -2.07
CA LEU A 358 11.77 28.14 -2.66
C LEU A 358 11.04 29.48 -2.56
N SER A 359 10.78 30.11 -3.72
CA SER A 359 9.85 31.23 -3.83
C SER A 359 8.49 30.85 -3.23
N LYS A 360 7.89 31.78 -2.47
CA LYS A 360 6.74 31.63 -1.56
C LYS A 360 5.43 31.09 -2.19
N ASN A 361 5.40 30.74 -3.48
CA ASN A 361 4.15 30.51 -4.21
C ASN A 361 3.84 29.06 -4.61
N VAL A 362 4.71 28.07 -4.37
CA VAL A 362 4.39 26.66 -4.70
C VAL A 362 4.77 25.74 -3.54
N SER A 363 3.77 25.31 -2.76
CA SER A 363 3.98 24.37 -1.66
C SER A 363 4.34 22.97 -2.21
N PHE A 364 5.11 22.17 -1.46
CA PHE A 364 5.35 20.75 -1.79
C PHE A 364 4.04 19.97 -2.03
N LEU A 365 2.99 20.38 -1.32
CA LEU A 365 1.65 19.86 -1.50
C LEU A 365 1.14 20.17 -2.91
N SER A 366 1.35 21.39 -3.42
CA SER A 366 1.03 21.84 -4.77
C SER A 366 1.78 21.06 -5.86
N PHE A 367 3.06 20.70 -5.65
CA PHE A 367 3.79 19.88 -6.63
C PHE A 367 3.33 18.44 -6.65
N LYS A 368 3.13 17.81 -5.48
CA LYS A 368 2.50 16.49 -5.42
C LYS A 368 1.11 16.52 -6.01
N LEU A 369 0.38 17.63 -5.87
CA LEU A 369 -0.92 17.88 -6.49
C LEU A 369 -0.84 17.94 -8.00
N LEU A 370 0.06 18.76 -8.54
CA LEU A 370 0.26 18.94 -9.96
C LEU A 370 0.70 17.63 -10.58
N LEU A 371 1.73 16.99 -10.03
CA LEU A 371 2.23 15.72 -10.53
C LEU A 371 1.14 14.64 -10.46
N SER A 372 0.35 14.59 -9.38
CA SER A 372 -0.75 13.61 -9.32
C SER A 372 -1.89 13.94 -10.27
N LEU A 373 -2.38 15.18 -10.34
CA LEU A 373 -3.42 15.62 -11.27
C LEU A 373 -2.99 15.43 -12.73
N PHE A 374 -1.74 15.73 -13.09
CA PHE A 374 -1.21 15.52 -14.44
C PHE A 374 -1.14 14.04 -14.78
N LEU A 375 -0.60 13.23 -13.87
CA LEU A 375 -0.57 11.79 -14.03
C LEU A 375 -1.94 11.12 -13.90
N ILE A 376 -3.03 11.82 -13.55
CA ILE A 376 -4.39 11.26 -13.50
C ILE A 376 -5.18 11.69 -14.73
N SER A 377 -5.08 12.97 -15.13
CA SER A 377 -6.02 13.59 -16.07
C SER A 377 -5.47 13.73 -17.50
N LEU A 378 -4.15 13.78 -17.66
CA LEU A 378 -3.47 14.19 -18.89
C LEU A 378 -2.39 13.19 -19.32
N GLY A 379 -1.82 12.50 -18.33
CA GLY A 379 -1.06 11.28 -18.50
C GLY A 379 -1.94 10.24 -19.17
N PHE A 380 -2.96 9.67 -18.55
CA PHE A 380 -3.55 8.35 -18.87
C PHE A 380 -4.23 8.03 -20.21
N CYS A 381 -4.15 8.91 -21.21
CA CYS A 381 -3.97 8.43 -22.60
C CYS A 381 -2.49 8.03 -22.88
N PHE A 382 -1.63 8.02 -21.84
CA PHE A 382 -0.17 8.02 -21.74
C PHE A 382 0.32 7.87 -20.25
N LYS A 383 0.40 6.64 -19.72
CA LYS A 383 1.29 6.12 -18.62
C LYS A 383 1.46 6.79 -17.22
N LEU A 384 1.11 5.98 -16.20
CA LEU A 384 1.79 5.58 -14.92
C LEU A 384 2.18 6.59 -13.81
N LEU A 385 1.40 6.59 -12.71
CA LEU A 385 1.63 7.28 -11.41
C LEU A 385 1.95 6.28 -10.26
N SER A 386 2.50 6.75 -9.14
CA SER A 386 2.36 6.17 -7.78
C SER A 386 2.49 7.33 -6.76
N SER A 387 1.89 7.45 -5.57
CA SER A 387 1.26 6.52 -4.61
C SER A 387 0.34 7.30 -3.61
N SER A 388 -0.87 6.76 -3.32
CA SER A 388 -1.93 7.09 -2.32
C SER A 388 -2.72 8.44 -2.28
N LEU A 389 -3.83 8.57 -3.04
CA LEU A 389 -5.19 8.96 -2.60
C LEU A 389 -6.14 8.98 -3.81
N LEU A 390 -7.33 8.44 -3.60
CA LEU A 390 -8.26 7.82 -4.55
C LEU A 390 -9.11 8.93 -5.22
N PHE A 391 -9.41 8.91 -6.53
CA PHE A 391 -10.46 9.77 -7.15
C PHE A 391 -11.13 9.02 -8.29
N LEU A 392 -12.45 9.22 -8.43
CA LEU A 392 -13.28 8.64 -9.47
C LEU A 392 -12.82 9.15 -10.83
N PHE A 393 -12.45 8.25 -11.73
CA PHE A 393 -12.48 8.52 -13.16
C PHE A 393 -13.90 8.34 -13.69
N PHE A 394 -14.33 9.23 -14.56
CA PHE A 394 -15.34 8.89 -15.56
C PHE A 394 -14.64 8.84 -16.88
N ILE A 395 -14.72 7.70 -17.57
CA ILE A 395 -14.36 7.62 -18.96
C ILE A 395 -15.65 7.54 -19.76
N ALA A 396 -16.04 8.61 -20.45
CA ALA A 396 -17.17 8.57 -21.36
C ALA A 396 -16.66 8.41 -22.79
N ALA A 397 -17.11 7.37 -23.50
CA ALA A 397 -16.99 7.27 -24.95
C ALA A 397 -18.36 7.47 -25.59
N LYS A 398 -18.42 8.20 -26.71
CA LYS A 398 -19.59 8.31 -27.59
C LYS A 398 -19.06 8.39 -29.03
N LYS A 399 -19.74 7.72 -29.97
CA LYS A 399 -19.59 8.02 -31.41
C LYS A 399 -20.02 9.45 -31.71
#